data_AF-A0A7Z9JFM3-F1
#
_entry.id   AF-A0A7Z9JFM3-F1
#
_cell.length_a   1.000
_cell.length_b   1.000
_cell.length_c   1.000
_cell.angle_alpha   90.00
_cell.angle_beta   90.00
_cell.angle_gamma   90.00
#
_symmetry.space_group_name_H-M   'P 1'
#
loop_
_entity.id
_entity.type
_entity.pdbx_description
1 polymer ?
#
loop_
_entity_poly.entity_id
_entity_poly.type
_entity_poly.pdbx_seq_one_letter_code
_entity_poly.pdbx_strand_id
1 'polypeptide(L)'
;SSSCTAKMNMILRWKLRDGAEQLRANGADMEAIRGEILSGVWRILCIHLGTPPKTFMWQWQDKDKKFQRKGEMTPLEFANEYIETPLDEYVCVVNDPRESSPLMTTYTVDCLGNVVGGDLVKYLNIDTNAMKALTQKMLEDGKPVWMGCDVGKMFRRDIGIWDAALFDFESVYGTRLGLNKAQRLEYHQTLMTHAMLFTGVDVHNDVPVKWRVENSWGDDGVGEKGFHAMNDSWFDEYMFEVAIEKKYLSSEMLSAWDEEPTVLSPWDPMGSLAK
;
A
#
# COMPACT_ATOMS: atom_id res chain seq x y z
N SER A 1 -6.77 -5.32 -19.84
CA SER A 1 -6.43 -6.22 -18.72
C SER A 1 -5.01 -5.95 -18.25
N SER A 2 -4.62 -6.47 -17.07
CA SER A 2 -3.43 -6.11 -16.24
C SER A 2 -2.95 -4.66 -16.34
N SER A 3 -2.33 -4.22 -17.45
CA SER A 3 -1.95 -2.83 -17.72
C SER A 3 -3.12 -1.86 -18.06
N CYS A 4 -4.35 -2.36 -18.20
CA CYS A 4 -5.56 -1.54 -18.36
C CYS A 4 -6.80 -2.27 -17.80
N THR A 5 -7.04 -2.18 -16.50
CA THR A 5 -8.01 -3.01 -15.76
C THR A 5 -9.46 -2.49 -15.80
N ALA A 6 -9.69 -1.24 -16.21
CA ALA A 6 -10.97 -0.56 -16.06
C ALA A 6 -12.19 -1.34 -16.60
N LYS A 7 -12.07 -1.90 -17.81
CA LYS A 7 -13.17 -2.69 -18.43
C LYS A 7 -13.39 -4.03 -17.75
N MET A 8 -12.33 -4.74 -17.37
CA MET A 8 -12.42 -6.00 -16.61
C MET A 8 -13.11 -5.76 -15.26
N ASN A 9 -12.66 -4.74 -14.51
CA ASN A 9 -13.23 -4.39 -13.21
C ASN A 9 -14.69 -3.93 -13.31
N MET A 10 -15.08 -3.25 -14.40
CA MET A 10 -16.47 -2.92 -14.66
C MET A 10 -17.35 -4.17 -14.77
N ILE A 11 -16.93 -5.16 -15.56
CA ILE A 11 -17.67 -6.42 -15.73
C ILE A 11 -17.68 -7.25 -14.45
N LEU A 12 -16.56 -7.34 -13.73
CA LEU A 12 -16.50 -8.01 -12.42
C LEU A 12 -17.49 -7.38 -11.43
N ARG A 13 -17.54 -6.05 -11.34
CA ARG A 13 -18.51 -5.36 -10.48
C ARG A 13 -19.95 -5.66 -10.88
N TRP A 14 -20.27 -5.76 -12.16
CA TRP A 14 -21.60 -6.16 -12.61
C TRP A 14 -21.94 -7.57 -12.12
N LYS A 15 -21.04 -8.54 -12.31
CA LYS A 15 -21.27 -9.92 -11.86
C LYS A 15 -21.39 -10.03 -10.34
N LEU A 16 -20.58 -9.28 -9.59
CA LEU A 16 -20.62 -9.27 -8.13
C LEU A 16 -21.90 -8.61 -7.58
N ARG A 17 -22.39 -7.53 -8.23
CA ARG A 17 -23.65 -6.88 -7.84
C ARG A 17 -24.88 -7.76 -8.15
N ASP A 18 -24.86 -8.44 -9.29
CA ASP A 18 -25.83 -9.50 -9.63
C ASP A 18 -25.84 -10.60 -8.56
N GLY A 19 -24.66 -11.14 -8.22
CA GLY A 19 -24.54 -12.15 -7.17
C GLY A 19 -24.98 -11.67 -5.78
N ALA A 20 -24.72 -10.41 -5.42
CA ALA A 20 -25.14 -9.85 -4.15
C ALA A 20 -26.67 -9.75 -4.03
N GLU A 21 -27.38 -9.46 -5.11
CA GLU A 21 -28.85 -9.49 -5.13
C GLU A 21 -29.38 -10.90 -4.90
N GLN A 22 -28.85 -11.88 -5.64
CA GLN A 22 -29.26 -13.29 -5.55
C GLN A 22 -29.04 -13.86 -4.14
N LEU A 23 -27.88 -13.56 -3.52
CA LEU A 23 -27.59 -14.00 -2.16
C LEU A 23 -28.53 -13.39 -1.12
N ARG A 24 -28.95 -12.12 -1.30
CA ARG A 24 -29.88 -11.47 -0.36
C ARG A 24 -31.32 -11.98 -0.53
N ALA A 25 -31.71 -12.34 -1.74
CA ALA A 25 -33.03 -12.88 -2.03
C ALA A 25 -33.22 -14.33 -1.53
N ASN A 26 -32.12 -15.10 -1.42
CA ASN A 26 -32.16 -16.53 -1.10
C ASN A 26 -31.56 -16.83 0.28
N GLY A 27 -32.40 -17.23 1.24
CA GLY A 27 -31.98 -17.49 2.63
C GLY A 27 -31.45 -18.90 2.91
N ALA A 28 -31.65 -19.88 2.03
CA ALA A 28 -31.38 -21.31 2.33
C ALA A 28 -30.29 -21.97 1.47
N ASP A 29 -29.99 -21.46 0.26
CA ASP A 29 -29.02 -22.07 -0.67
C ASP A 29 -27.87 -21.11 -1.05
N MET A 30 -27.27 -20.47 -0.05
CA MET A 30 -26.25 -19.45 -0.27
C MET A 30 -24.94 -20.01 -0.85
N GLU A 31 -24.57 -21.26 -0.50
CA GLU A 31 -23.30 -21.83 -0.97
C GLU A 31 -23.33 -22.25 -2.44
N ALA A 32 -24.45 -22.80 -2.95
CA ALA A 32 -24.55 -23.10 -4.37
C ALA A 32 -24.48 -21.82 -5.21
N ILE A 33 -25.23 -20.80 -4.81
CA ILE A 33 -25.21 -19.47 -5.45
C ILE A 33 -23.80 -18.87 -5.41
N ARG A 34 -23.12 -18.93 -4.26
CA ARG A 34 -21.72 -18.50 -4.12
C ARG A 34 -20.81 -19.23 -5.09
N GLY A 35 -20.96 -20.55 -5.23
CA GLY A 35 -20.20 -21.37 -6.17
C GLY A 35 -20.37 -20.92 -7.64
N GLU A 36 -21.60 -20.60 -8.05
CA GLU A 36 -21.89 -20.08 -9.39
C GLU A 36 -21.29 -18.69 -9.62
N ILE A 37 -21.39 -17.80 -8.64
CA ILE A 37 -20.79 -16.46 -8.68
C ILE A 37 -19.27 -16.59 -8.86
N LEU A 38 -18.61 -17.41 -8.03
CA LEU A 38 -17.17 -17.61 -8.07
C LEU A 38 -16.70 -18.24 -9.38
N SER A 39 -17.44 -19.21 -9.91
CA SER A 39 -17.18 -19.79 -11.23
C SER A 39 -17.23 -18.75 -12.35
N GLY A 40 -18.22 -17.84 -12.29
CA GLY A 40 -18.33 -16.70 -13.20
C GLY A 40 -17.17 -15.72 -13.09
N VAL A 41 -16.81 -15.32 -11.86
CA VAL A 41 -15.66 -14.45 -11.57
C VAL A 41 -14.37 -15.06 -12.10
N TRP A 42 -14.11 -16.34 -11.80
CA TRP A 42 -12.94 -17.07 -12.27
C TRP A 42 -12.85 -17.05 -13.81
N ARG A 43 -13.94 -17.33 -14.50
CA ARG A 43 -13.98 -17.30 -15.97
C ARG A 43 -13.66 -15.92 -16.53
N ILE A 44 -14.23 -14.85 -15.96
CA ILE A 44 -13.95 -13.47 -16.37
C ILE A 44 -12.46 -13.17 -16.18
N LEU A 45 -11.89 -13.49 -15.02
CA LEU A 45 -10.47 -13.26 -14.73
C LEU A 45 -9.57 -14.02 -15.71
N CYS A 46 -9.81 -15.31 -15.95
CA CYS A 46 -9.01 -16.12 -16.87
C CYS A 46 -9.08 -15.63 -18.32
N ILE A 47 -10.25 -15.18 -18.79
CA ILE A 47 -10.38 -14.59 -20.13
C ILE A 47 -9.55 -13.30 -20.25
N HIS A 48 -9.51 -12.49 -19.19
CA HIS A 48 -8.80 -11.22 -19.22
C HIS A 48 -7.30 -11.32 -18.94
N LEU A 49 -6.88 -12.23 -18.05
CA LEU A 49 -5.53 -12.28 -17.48
C LEU A 49 -4.76 -13.57 -17.84
N GLY A 50 -5.43 -14.54 -18.45
CA GLY A 50 -4.92 -15.90 -18.60
C GLY A 50 -5.18 -16.76 -17.36
N THR A 51 -4.97 -18.06 -17.51
CA THR A 51 -5.06 -19.01 -16.39
C THR A 51 -3.73 -19.03 -15.64
N PRO A 52 -3.72 -18.79 -14.31
CA PRO A 52 -2.50 -18.88 -13.52
C PRO A 52 -1.83 -20.26 -13.69
N PRO A 53 -0.50 -20.32 -13.95
CA PRO A 53 0.20 -21.58 -14.15
C PRO A 53 0.25 -22.38 -12.84
N LYS A 54 0.01 -23.69 -12.92
CA LYS A 54 0.23 -24.61 -11.79
C LYS A 54 1.71 -24.94 -11.63
N THR A 55 2.41 -25.08 -12.76
CA THR A 55 3.86 -25.29 -12.85
C THR A 55 4.42 -24.43 -13.99
N PHE A 56 5.71 -24.12 -13.93
CA PHE A 56 6.44 -23.44 -14.99
C PHE A 56 7.91 -23.86 -14.98
N MET A 57 8.57 -23.71 -16.14
CA MET A 57 10.02 -23.93 -16.28
C MET A 57 10.76 -22.62 -16.03
N TRP A 58 11.63 -22.58 -15.03
CA TRP A 58 12.38 -21.37 -14.71
C TRP A 58 13.82 -21.40 -15.22
N GLN A 59 14.16 -20.37 -16.01
CA GLN A 59 15.41 -20.21 -16.72
C GLN A 59 15.75 -18.72 -16.78
N TRP A 60 17.03 -18.36 -16.60
CA TRP A 60 17.48 -16.96 -16.66
C TRP A 60 18.95 -16.88 -17.11
N GLN A 61 19.43 -15.67 -17.40
CA GLN A 61 20.86 -15.39 -17.50
C GLN A 61 21.28 -14.57 -16.30
N ASP A 62 22.38 -14.96 -15.66
CA ASP A 62 22.94 -14.22 -14.53
C ASP A 62 23.73 -12.97 -14.98
N LYS A 63 24.30 -12.26 -14.00
CA LYS A 63 25.10 -11.05 -14.23
C LYS A 63 26.37 -11.31 -15.06
N ASP A 64 26.86 -12.55 -15.10
CA ASP A 64 27.99 -12.99 -15.93
C ASP A 64 27.56 -13.42 -17.34
N LYS A 65 26.27 -13.27 -17.68
CA LYS A 65 25.64 -13.75 -18.92
C LYS A 65 25.68 -15.27 -19.07
N LYS A 66 25.80 -16.02 -17.97
CA LYS A 66 25.73 -17.49 -18.00
C LYS A 66 24.29 -17.93 -17.92
N PHE A 67 23.94 -18.91 -18.76
CA PHE A 67 22.62 -19.51 -18.75
C PHE A 67 22.42 -20.37 -17.50
N GLN A 68 21.30 -20.16 -16.83
CA GLN A 68 20.88 -20.89 -15.64
C GLN A 68 19.52 -21.56 -15.90
N ARG A 69 19.31 -22.72 -15.28
CA ARG A 69 18.05 -23.46 -15.35
C ARG A 69 17.83 -24.19 -14.03
N LYS A 70 16.71 -23.91 -13.38
CA LYS A 70 16.28 -24.62 -12.18
C LYS A 70 15.44 -25.86 -12.50
N GLY A 71 14.61 -25.79 -13.56
CA GLY A 71 13.69 -26.86 -13.96
C GLY A 71 12.23 -26.47 -13.78
N GLU A 72 11.35 -27.47 -13.73
CA GLU A 72 9.92 -27.26 -13.44
C GLU A 72 9.72 -26.95 -11.97
N MET A 73 8.86 -25.99 -11.66
CA MET A 73 8.47 -25.67 -10.30
C MET A 73 7.07 -25.08 -10.25
N THR A 74 6.44 -25.18 -9.09
CA THR A 74 5.21 -24.48 -8.74
C THR A 74 5.53 -23.04 -8.26
N PRO A 75 4.55 -22.11 -8.31
CA PRO A 75 4.72 -20.77 -7.72
C PRO A 75 5.09 -20.79 -6.23
N LEU A 76 4.62 -21.77 -5.46
CA LEU A 76 4.94 -21.90 -4.03
C LEU A 76 6.39 -22.34 -3.81
N GLU A 77 6.88 -23.30 -4.60
CA GLU A 77 8.30 -23.70 -4.54
C GLU A 77 9.21 -22.54 -4.94
N PHE A 78 8.84 -21.77 -5.97
CA PHE A 78 9.58 -20.57 -6.37
C PHE A 78 9.61 -19.54 -5.24
N ALA A 79 8.46 -19.25 -4.63
CA ALA A 79 8.38 -18.30 -3.51
C ALA A 79 9.28 -18.73 -2.34
N ASN A 80 9.17 -20.00 -1.91
CA ASN A 80 9.96 -20.54 -0.80
C ASN A 80 11.48 -20.53 -1.08
N GLU A 81 11.90 -20.64 -2.34
CA GLU A 81 13.32 -20.71 -2.68
C GLU A 81 13.94 -19.32 -2.97
N TYR A 82 13.18 -18.38 -3.55
CA TYR A 82 13.73 -17.11 -4.07
C TYR A 82 13.23 -15.86 -3.36
N ILE A 83 12.14 -15.91 -2.60
CA ILE A 83 11.69 -14.78 -1.80
C ILE A 83 12.35 -14.89 -0.42
N GLU A 84 13.44 -14.14 -0.24
CA GLU A 84 14.20 -14.12 1.02
C GLU A 84 13.56 -13.22 2.08
N THR A 85 12.64 -12.34 1.69
CA THR A 85 11.98 -11.40 2.60
C THR A 85 11.04 -12.15 3.55
N PRO A 86 11.25 -12.07 4.88
CA PRO A 86 10.38 -12.73 5.85
C PRO A 86 9.09 -11.92 6.03
N LEU A 87 8.12 -12.10 5.13
CA LEU A 87 6.90 -11.27 5.07
C LEU A 87 6.12 -11.24 6.39
N ASP A 88 6.13 -12.34 7.16
CA ASP A 88 5.46 -12.45 8.47
C ASP A 88 6.12 -11.62 9.58
N GLU A 89 7.35 -11.14 9.35
CA GLU A 89 8.09 -10.28 10.26
C GLU A 89 7.86 -8.79 9.99
N TYR A 90 7.00 -8.44 9.03
CA TYR A 90 6.63 -7.06 8.74
C TYR A 90 5.32 -6.69 9.43
N VAL A 91 5.23 -5.43 9.84
CA VAL A 91 4.02 -4.82 10.37
C VAL A 91 3.76 -3.51 9.65
N CYS A 92 2.48 -3.16 9.49
CA CYS A 92 2.10 -1.87 8.95
C CYS A 92 1.98 -0.87 10.10
N VAL A 93 2.83 0.15 10.09
CA VAL A 93 2.71 1.29 10.99
C VAL A 93 2.08 2.44 10.23
N VAL A 94 1.15 3.15 10.88
CA VAL A 94 0.40 4.26 10.28
C VAL A 94 0.55 5.53 11.09
N ASN A 95 0.29 6.66 10.45
CA ASN A 95 0.13 7.94 11.12
C ASN A 95 -1.24 8.52 10.78
N ASP A 96 -2.18 8.25 11.68
CA ASP A 96 -3.51 8.81 11.71
C ASP A 96 -3.61 9.81 12.87
N PRO A 97 -3.51 11.12 12.61
CA PRO A 97 -3.51 12.15 13.64
C PRO A 97 -4.91 12.56 14.12
N ARG A 98 -5.98 11.86 13.71
CA ARG A 98 -7.34 12.14 14.20
C ARG A 98 -7.44 11.89 15.70
N GLU A 99 -8.17 12.73 16.42
CA GLU A 99 -8.37 12.57 17.87
C GLU A 99 -9.06 11.23 18.22
N SER A 100 -9.88 10.70 17.30
CA SER A 100 -10.52 9.39 17.41
C SER A 100 -9.55 8.21 17.31
N SER A 101 -8.31 8.46 16.90
CA SER A 101 -7.28 7.46 16.65
C SER A 101 -6.06 7.70 17.55
N PRO A 102 -6.14 7.42 18.87
CA PRO A 102 -4.98 7.50 19.75
C PRO A 102 -3.74 6.79 19.20
N LEU A 103 -2.57 7.33 19.53
CA LEU A 103 -1.29 6.69 19.23
C LEU A 103 -1.11 5.43 20.06
N MET A 104 -0.16 4.58 19.66
CA MET A 104 0.18 3.31 20.32
C MET A 104 -1.02 2.38 20.46
N THR A 105 -1.96 2.47 19.53
CA THR A 105 -3.15 1.63 19.46
C THR A 105 -3.16 0.93 18.11
N THR A 106 -3.52 -0.35 18.13
CA THR A 106 -3.64 -1.16 16.91
C THR A 106 -5.08 -1.11 16.39
N TYR A 107 -5.21 -0.97 15.08
CA TYR A 107 -6.49 -0.85 14.39
C TYR A 107 -6.63 -1.89 13.30
N THR A 108 -7.88 -2.18 12.96
CA THR A 108 -8.26 -2.88 11.73
C THR A 108 -9.48 -2.18 11.13
N VAL A 109 -9.76 -2.41 9.85
CA VAL A 109 -10.93 -1.81 9.17
C VAL A 109 -11.91 -2.92 8.84
N ASP A 110 -13.15 -2.77 9.29
CA ASP A 110 -14.20 -3.75 9.02
C ASP A 110 -14.39 -3.97 7.50
N CYS A 111 -14.65 -5.22 7.11
CA CYS A 111 -14.76 -5.67 5.72
C CYS A 111 -13.52 -5.45 4.83
N LEU A 112 -12.39 -4.96 5.36
CA LEU A 112 -11.15 -4.81 4.60
C LEU A 112 -10.36 -6.13 4.61
N GLY A 113 -10.22 -6.74 3.44
CA GLY A 113 -9.46 -7.97 3.23
C GLY A 113 -9.70 -8.55 1.85
N ASN A 114 -8.93 -9.58 1.51
CA ASN A 114 -9.00 -10.23 0.18
C ASN A 114 -9.03 -11.76 0.23
N VAL A 115 -8.64 -12.40 1.34
CA VAL A 115 -8.67 -13.86 1.54
C VAL A 115 -9.58 -14.19 2.71
N VAL A 116 -10.66 -14.95 2.45
CA VAL A 116 -11.59 -15.40 3.51
C VAL A 116 -10.86 -16.31 4.49
N GLY A 117 -10.92 -15.98 5.77
CA GLY A 117 -10.21 -16.72 6.83
C GLY A 117 -8.69 -16.47 6.86
N GLY A 118 -8.19 -15.52 6.07
CA GLY A 118 -6.83 -15.01 6.19
C GLY A 118 -6.69 -13.99 7.32
N ASP A 119 -5.48 -13.43 7.45
CA ASP A 119 -5.18 -12.44 8.47
C ASP A 119 -5.92 -11.12 8.25
N LEU A 120 -6.18 -10.43 9.36
CA LEU A 120 -6.73 -9.08 9.35
C LEU A 120 -5.70 -8.08 8.84
N VAL A 121 -6.16 -7.06 8.12
CA VAL A 121 -5.34 -5.87 7.89
C VAL A 121 -5.20 -5.14 9.23
N LYS A 122 -3.98 -5.09 9.76
CA LYS A 122 -3.65 -4.48 11.06
C LYS A 122 -2.75 -3.28 10.86
N TYR A 123 -3.02 -2.21 11.59
CA TYR A 123 -2.24 -0.97 11.58
C TYR A 123 -1.88 -0.57 13.01
N LEU A 124 -0.61 -0.36 13.31
CA LEU A 124 -0.20 0.30 14.56
C LEU A 124 -0.11 1.80 14.32
N ASN A 125 -0.93 2.60 15.01
CA ASN A 125 -0.88 4.04 14.88
C ASN A 125 0.27 4.64 15.73
N ILE A 126 1.17 5.39 15.10
CA ILE A 126 2.32 6.04 15.75
C ILE A 126 2.45 7.49 15.28
N ASP A 127 3.23 8.28 16.00
CA ASP A 127 3.52 9.64 15.58
C ASP A 127 4.44 9.68 14.34
N THR A 128 4.37 10.78 13.59
CA THR A 128 5.13 10.97 12.35
C THR A 128 6.65 10.89 12.57
N ASN A 129 7.17 11.34 13.72
CA ASN A 129 8.61 11.33 13.98
C ASN A 129 9.10 9.91 14.24
N ALA A 130 8.35 9.12 15.01
CA ALA A 130 8.62 7.69 15.19
C ALA A 130 8.57 6.94 13.85
N MET A 131 7.59 7.23 13.00
CA MET A 131 7.49 6.64 11.67
C MET A 131 8.71 6.97 10.79
N LYS A 132 9.13 8.24 10.76
CA LYS A 132 10.34 8.69 10.05
C LYS A 132 11.60 8.01 10.58
N ALA A 133 11.75 7.92 11.90
CA ALA A 133 12.92 7.28 12.53
C ALA A 133 13.02 5.79 12.20
N LEU A 134 11.89 5.05 12.25
CA LEU A 134 11.85 3.64 11.85
C LEU A 134 12.18 3.48 10.36
N THR A 135 11.64 4.34 9.51
CA THR A 135 11.89 4.34 8.06
C THR A 135 13.37 4.62 7.75
N GLN A 136 13.95 5.65 8.35
CA GLN A 136 15.37 5.99 8.22
C GLN A 136 16.25 4.80 8.63
N LYS A 137 16.01 4.24 9.82
CA LYS A 137 16.81 3.12 10.34
C LYS A 137 16.78 1.90 9.42
N MET A 138 15.62 1.58 8.85
CA MET A 138 15.49 0.46 7.91
C MET A 138 16.21 0.74 6.58
N LEU A 139 16.15 1.98 6.08
CA LEU A 139 16.89 2.41 4.88
C LEU A 139 18.42 2.41 5.10
N GLU A 140 18.89 2.85 6.27
CA GLU A 140 20.30 2.82 6.67
C GLU A 140 20.84 1.38 6.81
N ASP A 141 19.97 0.44 7.18
CA ASP A 141 20.24 -1.00 7.17
C ASP A 141 20.19 -1.62 5.75
N GLY A 142 20.04 -0.79 4.71
CA GLY A 142 20.05 -1.20 3.31
C GLY A 142 18.75 -1.87 2.84
N LYS A 143 17.65 -1.71 3.58
CA LYS A 143 16.36 -2.29 3.24
C LYS A 143 15.39 -1.22 2.73
N PRO A 144 14.80 -1.39 1.53
CA PRO A 144 13.80 -0.46 1.05
C PRO A 144 12.51 -0.57 1.88
N VAL A 145 11.75 0.52 1.97
CA VAL A 145 10.55 0.60 2.82
C VAL A 145 9.32 0.84 1.95
N TRP A 146 8.37 -0.09 1.97
CA TRP A 146 7.08 0.11 1.31
C TRP A 146 6.33 1.25 1.99
N MET A 147 5.66 2.09 1.21
CA MET A 147 4.94 3.26 1.71
C MET A 147 3.58 3.45 1.06
N GLY A 148 2.63 3.99 1.84
CA GLY A 148 1.32 4.47 1.42
C GLY A 148 1.15 5.97 1.69
N CYS A 149 0.70 6.72 0.68
CA CYS A 149 0.57 8.18 0.74
C CYS A 149 -0.60 8.73 -0.10
N ASP A 150 -0.84 10.05 -0.01
CA ASP A 150 -1.65 10.78 -1.00
C ASP A 150 -0.77 11.42 -2.09
N VAL A 151 -0.41 10.63 -3.11
CA VAL A 151 0.58 11.02 -4.14
C VAL A 151 0.17 12.25 -4.96
N GLY A 152 -1.12 12.56 -5.04
CA GLY A 152 -1.64 13.65 -5.85
C GLY A 152 -1.41 15.05 -5.27
N LYS A 153 -0.91 15.15 -4.03
CA LYS A 153 -0.77 16.41 -3.30
C LYS A 153 0.62 16.99 -3.46
N MET A 154 0.70 18.31 -3.69
CA MET A 154 1.93 19.10 -3.76
C MET A 154 3.10 18.39 -4.48
N PHE A 155 2.80 17.95 -5.70
CA PHE A 155 3.64 17.06 -6.49
C PHE A 155 3.85 17.58 -7.91
N ARG A 156 5.10 17.52 -8.38
CA ARG A 156 5.44 17.66 -9.80
C ARG A 156 5.97 16.35 -10.37
N ARG A 157 5.12 15.65 -11.12
CA ARG A 157 5.41 14.33 -11.70
C ARG A 157 6.55 14.33 -12.71
N ASP A 158 6.58 15.31 -13.58
CA ASP A 158 7.52 15.43 -14.70
C ASP A 158 8.98 15.54 -14.24
N ILE A 159 9.23 16.28 -13.16
CA ILE A 159 10.57 16.46 -12.56
C ILE A 159 10.78 15.66 -11.27
N GLY A 160 9.72 15.02 -10.79
CA GLY A 160 9.76 14.09 -9.67
C GLY A 160 10.02 14.72 -8.31
N ILE A 161 9.43 15.89 -8.03
CA ILE A 161 9.63 16.62 -6.77
C ILE A 161 8.33 16.65 -5.97
N TRP A 162 8.43 16.34 -4.68
CA TRP A 162 7.40 16.59 -3.68
C TRP A 162 7.91 17.52 -2.59
N ASP A 163 7.12 18.53 -2.25
CA ASP A 163 7.39 19.45 -1.15
C ASP A 163 6.05 19.96 -0.61
N ALA A 164 5.85 20.07 0.70
CA ALA A 164 4.56 20.49 1.27
C ALA A 164 4.10 21.89 0.81
N ALA A 165 5.02 22.74 0.37
CA ALA A 165 4.81 24.08 -0.15
C ALA A 165 5.23 24.23 -1.63
N LEU A 166 5.21 23.14 -2.40
CA LEU A 166 5.63 23.14 -3.82
C LEU A 166 4.87 24.16 -4.67
N PHE A 167 3.59 24.37 -4.38
CA PHE A 167 2.73 25.34 -5.06
C PHE A 167 2.11 26.31 -4.08
N ASP A 168 2.30 27.60 -4.33
CA ASP A 168 1.71 28.68 -3.53
C ASP A 168 0.28 29.01 -4.00
N PHE A 169 -0.64 28.07 -3.79
CA PHE A 169 -2.04 28.23 -4.19
C PHE A 169 -2.75 29.35 -3.43
N GLU A 170 -2.44 29.53 -2.14
CA GLU A 170 -3.12 30.54 -1.31
C GLU A 170 -2.83 31.96 -1.81
N SER A 171 -1.59 32.27 -2.21
CA SER A 171 -1.26 33.56 -2.82
C SER A 171 -1.91 33.77 -4.18
N VAL A 172 -1.96 32.73 -5.01
CA VAL A 172 -2.57 32.81 -6.35
C VAL A 172 -4.08 33.06 -6.26
N TYR A 173 -4.78 32.36 -5.36
CA TYR A 173 -6.23 32.50 -5.22
C TYR A 173 -6.65 33.61 -4.26
N GLY A 174 -5.72 34.13 -3.45
CA GLY A 174 -6.01 35.15 -2.44
C GLY A 174 -6.90 34.64 -1.30
N THR A 175 -6.82 33.35 -0.96
CA THR A 175 -7.62 32.73 0.11
C THR A 175 -6.89 31.56 0.77
N ARG A 176 -7.22 31.27 2.03
CA ARG A 176 -6.58 30.24 2.86
C ARG A 176 -7.23 28.86 2.67
N LEU A 177 -6.40 27.83 2.58
CA LEU A 177 -6.71 26.40 2.51
C LEU A 177 -6.28 25.70 3.83
N GLY A 178 -6.82 26.16 4.95
CA GLY A 178 -6.23 25.97 6.28
C GLY A 178 -6.48 24.66 7.04
N LEU A 179 -6.84 23.55 6.37
CA LEU A 179 -7.06 22.27 7.06
C LEU A 179 -5.73 21.59 7.41
N ASN A 180 -5.58 21.15 8.67
CA ASN A 180 -4.46 20.28 9.07
C ASN A 180 -4.69 18.82 8.60
N LYS A 181 -3.70 17.94 8.77
CA LYS A 181 -3.79 16.55 8.30
C LYS A 181 -4.98 15.76 8.85
N ALA A 182 -5.28 15.89 10.14
CA ALA A 182 -6.43 15.23 10.78
C ALA A 182 -7.75 15.71 10.16
N GLN A 183 -7.92 17.03 10.04
CA GLN A 183 -9.11 17.62 9.43
C GLN A 183 -9.23 17.24 7.94
N ARG A 184 -8.11 17.12 7.22
CA ARG A 184 -8.14 16.67 5.82
C ARG A 184 -8.61 15.22 5.70
N LEU A 185 -8.32 14.35 6.66
CA LEU A 185 -8.86 12.99 6.71
C LEU A 185 -10.37 13.00 7.03
N GLU A 186 -10.77 13.76 8.06
CA GLU A 186 -12.17 13.86 8.51
C GLU A 186 -13.11 14.44 7.43
N TYR A 187 -12.64 15.46 6.71
CA TYR A 187 -13.40 16.13 5.66
C TYR A 187 -13.12 15.57 4.26
N HIS A 188 -12.53 14.36 4.17
CA HIS A 188 -12.28 13.64 2.91
C HIS A 188 -11.48 14.43 1.85
N GLN A 189 -10.58 15.31 2.29
CA GLN A 189 -9.67 16.05 1.41
C GLN A 189 -8.40 15.24 1.08
N THR A 190 -7.93 14.44 2.04
CA THR A 190 -6.79 13.54 1.91
C THR A 190 -7.15 12.14 2.36
N LEU A 191 -6.49 11.16 1.78
CA LEU A 191 -6.49 9.75 2.20
C LEU A 191 -5.36 9.05 1.43
N MET A 192 -5.05 7.81 1.80
CA MET A 192 -4.07 7.03 1.06
C MET A 192 -4.59 6.66 -0.34
N THR A 193 -3.88 7.11 -1.38
CA THR A 193 -4.27 6.98 -2.78
C THR A 193 -3.27 6.22 -3.62
N HIS A 194 -2.03 6.00 -3.16
CA HIS A 194 -1.01 5.29 -3.92
C HIS A 194 0.06 4.69 -3.01
N ALA A 195 0.67 3.60 -3.49
CA ALA A 195 1.76 2.92 -2.82
C ALA A 195 3.05 2.96 -3.66
N MET A 196 4.18 3.17 -2.99
CA MET A 196 5.51 3.29 -3.59
C MET A 196 6.58 2.67 -2.67
N LEU A 197 7.85 2.85 -2.99
CA LEU A 197 8.95 2.30 -2.22
C LEU A 197 9.99 3.38 -1.91
N PHE A 198 10.32 3.60 -0.64
CA PHE A 198 11.51 4.35 -0.27
C PHE A 198 12.76 3.50 -0.52
N THR A 199 13.75 4.09 -1.19
CA THR A 199 15.01 3.42 -1.53
C THR A 199 16.25 4.20 -1.09
N GLY A 200 16.06 5.28 -0.34
CA GLY A 200 17.16 6.07 0.21
C GLY A 200 16.67 7.29 0.99
N VAL A 201 17.55 7.84 1.81
CA VAL A 201 17.30 9.00 2.66
C VAL A 201 18.52 9.91 2.65
N ASP A 202 18.30 11.22 2.56
CA ASP A 202 19.30 12.26 2.75
C ASP A 202 19.18 12.74 4.20
N VAL A 203 20.28 12.66 4.97
CA VAL A 203 20.30 12.90 6.42
C VAL A 203 21.27 14.03 6.72
N HIS A 204 20.80 15.02 7.49
CA HIS A 204 21.61 16.15 7.95
C HIS A 204 21.58 16.22 9.47
N ASN A 205 22.73 16.05 10.13
CA ASN A 205 22.85 15.98 11.59
C ASN A 205 21.86 14.98 12.23
N ASP A 206 21.84 13.75 11.70
CA ASP A 206 20.95 12.65 12.11
C ASP A 206 19.44 12.90 11.89
N VAL A 207 19.07 13.97 11.18
CA VAL A 207 17.69 14.29 10.84
C VAL A 207 17.45 14.07 9.34
N PRO A 208 16.42 13.29 8.94
CA PRO A 208 16.02 13.17 7.54
C PRO A 208 15.61 14.52 6.96
N VAL A 209 16.14 14.86 5.78
CA VAL A 209 15.74 16.07 5.07
C VAL A 209 15.05 15.76 3.75
N LYS A 210 15.37 14.62 3.12
CA LYS A 210 14.73 14.16 1.88
C LYS A 210 14.71 12.64 1.80
N TRP A 211 13.74 12.13 1.05
CA TRP A 211 13.54 10.71 0.82
C TRP A 211 13.57 10.44 -0.68
N ARG A 212 14.30 9.39 -1.08
CA ARG A 212 14.30 8.90 -2.45
C ARG A 212 13.22 7.84 -2.60
N VAL A 213 12.34 8.02 -3.57
CA VAL A 213 11.20 7.12 -3.82
C VAL A 213 11.30 6.51 -5.21
N GLU A 214 11.17 5.19 -5.28
CA GLU A 214 10.93 4.43 -6.50
C GLU A 214 9.42 4.34 -6.75
N ASN A 215 9.00 4.75 -7.94
CA ASN A 215 7.60 4.71 -8.37
C ASN A 215 7.39 3.64 -9.46
N SER A 216 6.13 3.31 -9.75
CA SER A 216 5.74 2.22 -10.64
C SER A 216 5.11 2.69 -11.96
N TRP A 217 5.40 3.93 -12.39
CA TRP A 217 4.80 4.54 -13.57
C TRP A 217 5.71 4.54 -14.82
N GLY A 218 6.82 3.80 -14.78
CA GLY A 218 7.84 3.81 -15.83
C GLY A 218 8.85 4.97 -15.68
N ASP A 219 9.77 5.08 -16.64
CA ASP A 219 10.84 6.08 -16.66
C ASP A 219 10.57 7.26 -17.60
N ASP A 220 9.72 7.09 -18.62
CA ASP A 220 9.40 8.13 -19.58
C ASP A 220 8.54 9.26 -18.99
N GLY A 221 9.11 10.45 -18.87
CA GLY A 221 8.42 11.65 -18.36
C GLY A 221 8.01 11.56 -16.89
N VAL A 222 8.63 10.69 -16.10
CA VAL A 222 8.35 10.52 -14.67
C VAL A 222 9.64 10.64 -13.87
N GLY A 223 9.80 11.79 -13.20
CA GLY A 223 10.95 12.08 -12.35
C GLY A 223 12.30 11.82 -13.03
N GLU A 224 13.27 11.36 -12.25
CA GLU A 224 14.57 10.91 -12.77
C GLU A 224 14.53 9.38 -12.92
N LYS A 225 14.24 8.91 -14.14
CA LYS A 225 14.13 7.47 -14.47
C LYS A 225 13.14 6.71 -13.58
N GLY A 226 11.98 7.32 -13.31
CA GLY A 226 10.96 6.75 -12.44
C GLY A 226 11.19 6.98 -10.94
N PHE A 227 12.30 7.63 -10.55
CA PHE A 227 12.57 8.00 -9.17
C PHE A 227 12.18 9.45 -8.87
N HIS A 228 11.80 9.67 -7.62
CA HIS A 228 11.37 10.95 -7.10
C HIS A 228 12.17 11.35 -5.86
N ALA A 229 12.26 12.67 -5.62
CA ALA A 229 12.78 13.26 -4.40
C ALA A 229 11.64 13.89 -3.59
N MET A 230 11.44 13.38 -2.37
CA MET A 230 10.44 13.85 -1.44
C MET A 230 11.10 14.66 -0.33
N ASN A 231 10.78 15.95 -0.20
CA ASN A 231 11.23 16.69 0.97
C ASN A 231 10.54 16.17 2.24
N ASP A 232 11.23 16.19 3.37
CA ASP A 232 10.72 15.66 4.64
C ASP A 232 9.44 16.37 5.12
N SER A 233 9.25 17.63 4.74
CA SER A 233 8.02 18.39 4.97
C SER A 233 6.79 17.73 4.34
N TRP A 234 6.96 17.09 3.19
CA TRP A 234 5.85 16.40 2.51
C TRP A 234 5.47 15.10 3.22
N PHE A 235 6.45 14.41 3.82
CA PHE A 235 6.22 13.22 4.62
C PHE A 235 5.18 13.52 5.71
N ASP A 236 5.37 14.60 6.47
CA ASP A 236 4.47 14.96 7.56
C ASP A 236 3.01 15.11 7.12
N GLU A 237 2.79 15.72 5.96
CA GLU A 237 1.46 16.14 5.52
C GLU A 237 0.67 15.04 4.78
N TYR A 238 1.36 14.15 4.06
CA TYR A 238 0.72 13.28 3.06
C TYR A 238 1.17 11.81 3.10
N MET A 239 2.09 11.42 3.98
CA MET A 239 2.36 10.00 4.29
C MET A 239 1.38 9.46 5.32
N PHE A 240 0.97 8.20 5.15
CA PHE A 240 0.02 7.55 6.05
C PHE A 240 0.50 6.20 6.56
N GLU A 241 1.26 5.45 5.78
CA GLU A 241 1.62 4.06 6.12
C GLU A 241 3.03 3.74 5.64
N VAL A 242 3.75 2.95 6.44
CA VAL A 242 4.97 2.25 6.02
C VAL A 242 4.99 0.82 6.56
N ALA A 243 5.56 -0.10 5.81
CA ALA A 243 5.78 -1.47 6.27
C ALA A 243 7.18 -1.60 6.90
N ILE A 244 7.23 -2.00 8.17
CA ILE A 244 8.46 -2.03 8.97
C ILE A 244 8.67 -3.43 9.54
N GLU A 245 9.90 -3.94 9.54
CA GLU A 245 10.20 -5.21 10.23
C GLU A 245 10.08 -5.05 11.76
N LYS A 246 9.44 -6.02 12.42
CA LYS A 246 9.21 -6.07 13.87
C LYS A 246 10.46 -5.78 14.70
N LYS A 247 11.64 -6.21 14.25
CA LYS A 247 12.92 -5.96 14.94
C LYS A 247 13.28 -4.49 15.11
N TYR A 248 12.69 -3.58 14.33
CA TYR A 248 12.93 -2.13 14.45
C TYR A 248 12.02 -1.48 15.49
N LEU A 249 10.87 -2.08 15.80
CA LEU A 249 9.90 -1.55 16.76
C LEU A 249 10.47 -1.59 18.18
N SER A 250 10.05 -0.63 19.01
CA SER A 250 10.30 -0.68 20.44
C SER A 250 9.49 -1.81 21.08
N SER A 251 9.86 -2.22 22.30
CA SER A 251 9.08 -3.20 23.07
C SER A 251 7.65 -2.74 23.33
N GLU A 252 7.44 -1.43 23.48
CA GLU A 252 6.12 -0.82 23.64
C GLU A 252 5.29 -0.91 22.36
N MET A 253 5.90 -0.63 21.20
CA MET A 253 5.25 -0.77 19.89
C MET A 253 4.88 -2.22 19.59
N LEU A 254 5.77 -3.17 19.92
CA LEU A 254 5.46 -4.60 19.78
C LEU A 254 4.31 -5.03 20.69
N SER A 255 4.31 -4.56 21.93
CA SER A 255 3.22 -4.86 22.87
C SER A 255 1.88 -4.30 22.35
N ALA A 256 1.86 -3.06 21.89
CA ALA A 256 0.68 -2.45 21.28
C ALA A 256 0.22 -3.18 20.01
N TRP A 257 1.17 -3.63 19.16
CA TRP A 257 0.86 -4.42 17.98
C TRP A 257 0.17 -5.75 18.31
N ASP A 258 0.55 -6.40 19.40
CA ASP A 258 0.02 -7.69 19.81
C ASP A 258 -1.36 -7.60 20.49
N GLU A 259 -1.86 -6.39 20.77
CA GLU A 259 -3.21 -6.17 21.28
C GLU A 259 -4.29 -6.51 20.23
N GLU A 260 -5.51 -6.77 20.72
CA GLU A 260 -6.68 -6.94 19.86
C GLU A 260 -7.00 -5.60 19.17
N PRO A 261 -7.11 -5.57 17.83
CA PRO A 261 -7.24 -4.31 17.10
C PRO A 261 -8.60 -3.66 17.36
N THR A 262 -8.61 -2.34 17.52
CA THR A 262 -9.83 -1.54 17.46
C THR A 262 -10.40 -1.57 16.05
N VAL A 263 -11.66 -1.95 15.91
CA VAL A 263 -12.33 -2.09 14.61
C VAL A 263 -12.90 -0.74 14.15
N LEU A 264 -12.36 -0.22 13.05
CA LEU A 264 -12.84 0.96 12.36
C LEU A 264 -13.98 0.61 11.38
N SER A 265 -14.79 1.60 11.02
CA SER A 265 -15.90 1.41 10.07
C SER A 265 -15.39 1.07 8.65
N PRO A 266 -16.15 0.32 7.82
CA PRO A 266 -15.71 -0.10 6.49
C PRO A 266 -15.35 1.02 5.50
N TRP A 267 -15.77 2.25 5.77
CA TRP A 267 -15.52 3.44 4.93
C TRP A 267 -14.50 4.39 5.56
N ASP A 268 -13.81 3.97 6.61
CA ASP A 268 -12.75 4.77 7.23
C ASP A 268 -11.63 5.09 6.22
N PRO A 269 -11.09 6.33 6.18
CA PRO A 269 -10.05 6.72 5.22
C PRO A 269 -8.77 5.89 5.33
N MET A 270 -8.48 5.27 6.49
CA MET A 270 -7.33 4.37 6.67
C MET A 270 -7.53 2.99 6.03
N GLY A 271 -8.74 2.68 5.55
CA GLY A 271 -9.01 1.48 4.76
C GLY A 271 -8.75 1.63 3.25
N SER A 272 -8.37 2.82 2.80
CA SER A 272 -8.08 3.06 1.39
C SER A 272 -6.67 2.61 1.02
N LEU A 273 -6.54 1.89 -0.09
CA LEU A 273 -5.26 1.63 -0.74
C LEU A 273 -5.46 1.80 -2.25
N ALA A 274 -4.64 2.65 -2.88
CA ALA A 274 -4.56 2.81 -4.34
C ALA A 274 -5.92 3.08 -5.04
N LYS A 275 -6.32 4.36 -5.18
CA LYS A 275 -7.54 4.75 -5.92
C LYS A 275 -7.29 5.08 -7.38
#